data_AF-T0ZR49-F1
#
_entry.id   AF-T0ZR49-F1
#
_cell.length_a   1.000
_cell.length_b   1.000
_cell.length_c   1.000
_cell.angle_alpha   90.00
_cell.angle_beta   90.00
_cell.angle_gamma   90.00
#
_symmetry.space_group_name_H-M   'P 1'
#
loop_
_entity.id
_entity.type
_entity.pdbx_description
1 polymer ?
#
loop_
_entity_poly.entity_id
_entity_poly.type
_entity_poly.pdbx_seq_one_letter_code
_entity_poly.pdbx_strand_id
1 'polypeptide(L)' 'GIGLQKRQQGARAKTLERSYNAQKRLNRRYWKLVTNKINPNVAITAVARELAGFLWAEMVATD' A
#
# COMPACT_ATOMS: atom_id res chain seq x y z
N GLY A 1 12.27 -14.32 9.86
CA GLY A 1 12.38 -13.53 8.60
C GLY A 1 13.15 -12.25 8.84
N ILE A 2 13.65 -11.57 7.79
CA ILE A 2 14.29 -10.26 7.90
C ILE A 2 13.30 -9.24 8.50
N GLY A 3 13.66 -8.60 9.62
CA GLY A 3 12.80 -7.63 10.32
C GLY A 3 12.47 -6.40 9.49
N LEU A 4 11.35 -5.74 9.78
CA LEU A 4 10.88 -4.55 9.06
C LEU A 4 11.95 -3.45 8.99
N GLN A 5 12.61 -3.20 10.12
CA GLN A 5 13.69 -2.22 10.21
C GLN A 5 14.82 -2.51 9.21
N LYS A 6 15.20 -3.78 9.05
CA LYS A 6 16.26 -4.17 8.09
C LYS A 6 15.83 -4.01 6.63
N ARG A 7 14.54 -4.11 6.31
CA ARG A 7 14.02 -3.84 4.95
C ARG A 7 13.95 -2.36 4.63
N GLN A 8 13.79 -1.52 5.66
CA GLN A 8 13.67 -0.07 5.54
C GLN A 8 15.04 0.63 5.56
N GLN A 9 16.13 -0.12 5.83
CA GLN A 9 17.49 0.41 5.77
C GLN A 9 17.77 1.02 4.39
N GLY A 10 18.24 2.28 4.37
CA GLY A 10 18.56 3.01 3.15
C GLY A 10 17.38 3.70 2.46
N ALA A 11 16.14 3.47 2.90
CA ALA A 11 14.98 4.20 2.37
C ALA A 11 14.91 5.62 2.94
N ARG A 12 14.47 6.59 2.13
CA ARG A 12 14.24 7.97 2.59
C ARG A 12 13.05 8.01 3.55
N ALA A 13 13.09 8.93 4.53
CA ALA A 13 12.00 9.10 5.50
C ALA A 13 10.64 9.39 4.82
N LYS A 14 10.62 10.23 3.77
CA LYS A 14 9.41 10.51 2.97
C LYS A 14 8.86 9.25 2.30
N THR A 15 9.71 8.41 1.71
CA THR A 15 9.31 7.11 1.14
C THR A 15 8.69 6.20 2.20
N LEU A 16 9.28 6.14 3.40
CA LEU A 16 8.74 5.33 4.50
C LEU A 16 7.36 5.83 4.96
N GLU A 17 7.19 7.14 5.08
CA GLU A 17 5.91 7.75 5.45
C GLU A 17 4.83 7.46 4.42
N ARG A 18 5.11 7.70 3.13
CA ARG A 18 4.16 7.42 2.04
C ARG A 18 3.83 5.94 1.94
N SER A 19 4.81 5.05 2.07
CA SER A 19 4.59 3.60 2.14
C SER A 19 3.68 3.21 3.29
N TYR A 20 3.87 3.80 4.48
CA TYR A 20 3.01 3.54 5.63
C TYR A 20 1.57 4.03 5.42
N ASN A 21 1.41 5.21 4.83
CA ASN A 21 0.09 5.75 4.49
C ASN A 21 -0.63 4.91 3.43
N ALA A 22 0.09 4.44 2.40
CA ALA A 22 -0.42 3.50 1.40
C ALA A 22 -0.91 2.20 2.05
N GLN A 23 -0.10 1.57 2.91
CA GLN A 23 -0.46 0.32 3.59
C GLN A 23 -1.75 0.47 4.42
N LYS A 24 -1.87 1.52 5.24
CA LYS A 24 -3.09 1.80 6.01
C LYS A 24 -4.32 1.95 5.11
N ARG A 25 -4.18 2.66 4.00
CA ARG A 25 -5.26 2.89 3.05
C ARG A 25 -5.70 1.61 2.33
N LEU A 26 -4.76 0.83 1.82
CA LEU A 26 -5.03 -0.45 1.15
C LEU A 26 -5.72 -1.44 2.09
N ASN A 27 -5.25 -1.54 3.33
CA ASN A 27 -5.88 -2.38 4.36
C ASN A 27 -7.33 -1.94 4.62
N ARG A 28 -7.56 -0.64 4.85
CA ARG A 28 -8.91 -0.09 5.04
C ARG A 28 -9.80 -0.34 3.82
N ARG A 29 -9.28 -0.19 2.59
CA ARG A 29 -10.02 -0.42 1.34
C ARG A 29 -10.48 -1.87 1.23
N TYR A 30 -9.58 -2.82 1.47
CA TYR A 30 -9.91 -4.25 1.43
C TYR A 30 -11.05 -4.58 2.40
N TRP A 31 -10.88 -4.22 3.68
CA TRP A 31 -11.87 -4.51 4.71
C TRP A 31 -13.19 -3.82 4.43
N LYS A 32 -13.19 -2.55 4.00
CA LYS A 32 -14.42 -1.85 3.61
C LYS A 32 -15.19 -2.59 2.51
N LEU A 33 -14.52 -3.19 1.53
CA LEU A 33 -15.20 -3.89 0.44
C LEU A 33 -15.76 -5.24 0.90
N VAL A 34 -14.94 -6.03 1.61
CA VAL A 34 -15.34 -7.37 2.07
C VAL A 34 -16.45 -7.28 3.12
N THR A 35 -16.41 -6.31 4.04
CA THR A 35 -17.49 -6.12 5.02
C THR A 35 -18.81 -5.69 4.38
N ASN A 36 -18.76 -5.05 3.21
CA ASN A 36 -19.92 -4.72 2.39
C ASN A 36 -20.34 -5.87 1.43
N LYS A 37 -19.89 -7.10 1.68
CA LYS A 37 -20.23 -8.31 0.90
C LYS A 37 -19.80 -8.25 -0.57
N ILE A 38 -18.84 -7.39 -0.93
CA ILE A 38 -18.22 -7.43 -2.26
C ILE A 38 -17.36 -8.70 -2.37
N ASN A 39 -17.41 -9.36 -3.52
CA ASN A 39 -16.60 -10.55 -3.79
C ASN A 39 -15.12 -10.30 -3.46
N PRO A 40 -14.45 -11.16 -2.66
CA PRO A 40 -13.06 -10.96 -2.28
C PRO A 40 -12.09 -10.78 -3.44
N ASN A 41 -12.29 -11.48 -4.57
CA ASN A 41 -11.45 -11.33 -5.76
C ASN A 41 -11.60 -9.94 -6.40
N VAL A 42 -12.80 -9.38 -6.36
CA VAL A 42 -13.06 -8.00 -6.80
C VAL A 42 -12.42 -7.01 -5.84
N ALA A 43 -12.49 -7.25 -4.53
CA ALA A 43 -11.83 -6.43 -3.52
C ALA A 43 -10.30 -6.44 -3.68
N ILE A 44 -9.69 -7.61 -3.89
CA ILE A 44 -8.26 -7.77 -4.16
C ILE A 44 -7.87 -7.01 -5.43
N THR A 45 -8.65 -7.13 -6.50
CA THR A 45 -8.37 -6.41 -7.76
C THR A 45 -8.42 -4.90 -7.56
N ALA A 46 -9.39 -4.39 -6.79
CA ALA A 46 -9.48 -2.97 -6.46
C ALA A 46 -8.26 -2.49 -5.65
N VAL A 47 -7.81 -3.28 -4.68
CA VAL A 47 -6.60 -3.01 -3.88
C VAL A 47 -5.34 -3.05 -4.76
N ALA A 48 -5.22 -4.01 -5.66
CA ALA A 48 -4.08 -4.12 -6.58
C ALA A 48 -3.97 -2.92 -7.53
N ARG A 49 -5.11 -2.43 -8.07
CA ARG A 49 -5.15 -1.21 -8.88
C ARG A 49 -4.69 0.01 -8.09
N GLU A 50 -5.12 0.14 -6.85
CA GLU A 50 -4.71 1.23 -5.98
C GLU A 50 -3.23 1.15 -5.58
N LEU A 51 -2.72 -0.07 -5.34
CA LEU A 51 -1.29 -0.32 -5.12
C LEU A 51 -0.44 0.13 -6.32
N ALA A 52 -0.85 -0.21 -7.54
CA ALA A 52 -0.15 0.24 -8.75
C ALA A 52 -0.06 1.78 -8.82
N GLY A 53 -1.12 2.49 -8.42
CA GLY A 53 -1.12 3.95 -8.30
C GLY A 53 -0.12 4.47 -7.26
N PHE A 54 -0.01 3.83 -6.09
CA PHE A 54 1.01 4.19 -5.10
C PHE A 54 2.44 3.95 -5.59
N LEU A 55 2.67 2.84 -6.28
CA LEU A 55 3.99 2.54 -6.85
C LEU A 55 4.39 3.55 -7.93
N TRP A 56 3.44 3.93 -8.79
CA TRP A 56 3.66 5.00 -9.77
C TRP A 56 4.01 6.32 -9.07
N ALA A 57 3.25 6.70 -8.05
CA ALA A 57 3.50 7.93 -7.29
C ALA A 57 4.89 7.93 -6.63
N GLU A 58 5.36 6.80 -6.10
CA GLU A 58 6.73 6.68 -5.58
C GLU A 58 7.80 6.78 -6.68
N MET A 59 7.54 6.19 -7.85
CA MET A 59 8.49 6.23 -8.97
C MET A 59 8.74 7.66 -9.46
N VAL A 60 7.71 8.51 -9.43
CA VAL A 60 7.80 9.93 -9.86
C VAL A 60 8.02 10.90 -8.69
N ALA A 61 8.14 10.40 -7.46
CA ALA A 61 8.33 11.24 -6.30
C ALA A 61 9.72 11.89 -6.33
N THR A 62 9.75 13.20 -6.52
CA THR A 62 10.93 14.03 -6.31
C THR A 62 11.01 14.38 -4.82
N ASP A 63 11.67 13.51 -4.05
CA ASP A 63 11.97 13.73 -2.63
C ASP A 63 13.21 14.58 -2.38
#